data_AF-A0A016UZH6-F1
#
_entry.id   AF-A0A016UZH6-F1
#
_cell.length_a   1.000
_cell.length_b   1.000
_cell.length_c   1.000
_cell.angle_alpha   90.00
_cell.angle_beta   90.00
_cell.angle_gamma   90.00
#
_symmetry.space_group_name_H-M   'P 1'
#
loop_
_entity.id
_entity.type
_entity.pdbx_description
1 polymer ?
#
loop_
_entity_poly.entity_id
_entity_poly.type
_entity_poly.pdbx_seq_one_letter_code
_entity_poly.pdbx_strand_id
1 'polypeptide(L)'
;MHLRSLPNRFYASIDQLLMIICFHTALLASIIQNSSANSPMIDFGNGQPNKERGCNFQAYVINSMTVSTFPVEPTLCWSVTGSVRLDETTDVSHEKLTALFKYLNVLTGKLEIINTQFRNLSFFRPLFSVTGATGEASEVLLIANNSKLETMAGGALLYPVIDRIRIEDNPMLDVNCSHVLENYATLRTIRRNRVNCGCELDGSLTTTNIDTIPDNCDYIFGKLEISGENSPNAEVLTRKFGKATNITGELAILNTNLTSLEFLSNLVNITSKYNVYAEEFIEQFVRIENNVMLERLGWDKLEVVYMSTVSISANPKLCYTVAELDALLYSEYVNVIEGKLCAGDEHSGNSTHICRLANNATLSNLPASCSSITGQLTLDHTMDASDLWKLYNVTSIYGSLSVVNTSMIGLSPLWNLRRLCNPSLNRSALVIESNPRLNSVFLHKLNHTLRFLFSNLPIRIADNPELSMSDEECERFNRTSPTDIGGNKQNCQGSNTSRNFVIDCEHNEACNSIIRKILVCASTSNSPEICIPLACAHAYNKCCARKNMEGILKAWSNVIAWKFAAKSGLLCIIIRRQAVGHHRMTSNFTPYIDEDDEN
;
A
#
# COMPACT_ATOMS: atom_id res chain seq x y z
N MET A 1 -10.67 38.64 -11.93
CA MET A 1 -10.66 38.16 -13.33
C MET A 1 -9.91 36.83 -13.33
N HIS A 2 -10.56 35.79 -13.84
CA HIS A 2 -10.22 34.37 -13.65
C HIS A 2 -8.79 33.96 -13.98
N LEU A 3 -8.16 33.22 -13.07
CA LEU A 3 -7.15 32.21 -13.40
C LEU A 3 -7.70 30.85 -12.94
N ARG A 4 -8.03 30.01 -13.93
CA ARG A 4 -8.59 28.68 -13.76
C ARG A 4 -7.53 27.75 -13.16
N SER A 5 -7.96 26.99 -12.15
CA SER A 5 -7.31 25.81 -11.61
C SER A 5 -7.13 24.74 -12.69
N LEU A 6 -5.89 24.29 -12.90
CA LEU A 6 -5.59 23.03 -13.56
C LEU A 6 -5.87 21.88 -12.59
N PRO A 7 -6.57 20.80 -13.00
CA PRO A 7 -6.69 19.60 -12.17
C PRO A 7 -5.40 18.78 -12.27
N ASN A 8 -4.76 18.53 -11.12
CA ASN A 8 -3.71 17.53 -10.99
C ASN A 8 -4.32 16.14 -11.23
N ARG A 9 -4.30 15.68 -12.48
CA ARG A 9 -4.46 14.26 -12.82
C ARG A 9 -3.09 13.60 -12.73
N PHE A 10 -2.78 12.99 -11.60
CA PHE A 10 -1.77 11.94 -11.54
C PHE A 10 -2.49 10.59 -11.68
N TYR A 11 -2.69 10.16 -12.92
CA TYR A 11 -2.92 8.75 -13.22
C TYR A 11 -1.54 8.09 -13.28
N ALA A 12 -1.31 7.05 -12.47
CA ALA A 12 -0.18 6.16 -12.67
C ALA A 12 -0.73 4.78 -13.08
N SER A 13 -0.54 4.40 -14.35
CA SER A 13 -0.54 2.98 -14.70
C SER A 13 0.77 2.36 -14.22
N ILE A 14 0.77 1.06 -13.95
CA ILE A 14 1.94 0.28 -13.51
C ILE A 14 3.15 0.46 -14.47
N ASP A 15 2.89 0.72 -15.75
CA ASP A 15 3.93 0.99 -16.76
C ASP A 15 4.61 2.37 -16.59
N GLN A 16 3.92 3.37 -16.02
CA GLN A 16 4.53 4.67 -15.71
C GLN A 16 5.37 4.64 -14.43
N LEU A 17 5.04 3.79 -13.46
CA LEU A 17 5.86 3.61 -12.25
C LEU A 17 7.20 2.94 -12.58
N LEU A 18 7.20 1.97 -13.50
CA LEU A 18 8.43 1.34 -14.01
C LEU A 18 9.32 2.33 -14.79
N MET A 19 8.72 3.26 -15.54
CA MET A 19 9.47 4.34 -16.22
C MET A 19 10.09 5.34 -15.25
N ILE A 20 9.43 5.67 -14.13
CA ILE A 20 9.98 6.58 -13.10
C ILE A 20 11.16 5.94 -12.36
N ILE A 21 11.10 4.64 -12.09
CA ILE A 21 12.22 3.89 -11.48
C ILE A 21 13.42 3.79 -12.46
N CYS A 22 13.16 3.62 -13.76
CA CYS A 22 14.20 3.67 -14.79
C CYS A 22 14.77 5.08 -15.02
N PHE A 23 13.97 6.14 -14.91
CA PHE A 23 14.46 7.52 -15.04
C PHE A 23 15.30 7.96 -13.84
N HIS A 24 14.97 7.55 -12.62
CA HIS A 24 15.78 7.85 -11.43
C HIS A 24 17.12 7.10 -11.41
N THR A 25 17.15 5.86 -11.89
CA THR A 25 18.41 5.11 -12.04
C THR A 25 19.28 5.66 -13.17
N ALA A 26 18.70 6.16 -14.27
CA ALA A 26 19.43 6.83 -15.34
C ALA A 26 19.90 8.26 -14.98
N LEU A 27 19.16 9.00 -14.14
CA LEU A 27 19.57 10.30 -13.63
C LEU A 27 20.74 10.16 -12.63
N LEU A 28 20.69 9.14 -11.76
CA LEU A 28 21.82 8.76 -10.91
C LEU A 28 23.06 8.35 -11.74
N ALA A 29 22.88 7.58 -12.82
CA ALA A 29 23.99 7.19 -13.69
C ALA A 29 24.59 8.36 -14.50
N SER A 30 23.78 9.33 -14.93
CA SER A 30 24.25 10.50 -15.70
C SER A 30 24.89 11.59 -14.82
N ILE A 31 24.47 11.72 -13.55
CA ILE A 31 25.14 12.55 -12.53
C ILE A 31 26.51 11.96 -12.13
N ILE A 32 26.64 10.62 -12.14
CA ILE A 32 27.91 9.93 -11.88
C ILE A 32 28.88 10.07 -13.07
N GLN A 33 28.41 10.19 -14.32
CA GLN A 33 29.29 10.36 -15.48
C GLN A 33 29.80 11.81 -15.66
N ASN A 34 29.00 12.83 -15.32
CA ASN A 34 29.38 14.24 -15.51
C ASN A 34 30.21 14.87 -14.38
N SER A 35 30.53 14.14 -13.30
CA SER A 35 31.41 14.62 -12.22
C SER A 35 32.86 14.12 -12.32
N SER A 36 33.23 13.45 -13.41
CA SER A 36 34.56 12.83 -13.58
C SER A 36 35.63 13.70 -14.27
N ALA A 37 35.49 15.03 -14.28
CA ALA A 37 36.56 15.92 -14.70
C ALA A 37 37.03 16.78 -13.52
N ASN A 38 38.12 16.33 -12.90
CA ASN A 38 38.90 16.96 -11.82
C ASN A 38 38.40 16.74 -10.38
N SER A 39 38.60 15.54 -9.85
CA SER A 39 38.88 15.30 -8.42
C SER A 39 39.62 13.96 -8.25
N PRO A 40 40.53 13.83 -7.25
CA PRO A 40 41.46 12.72 -7.17
C PRO A 40 40.75 11.40 -6.82
N MET A 41 41.20 10.35 -7.49
CA MET A 41 40.76 8.95 -7.42
C MET A 41 40.81 8.41 -5.97
N ILE A 42 39.70 7.89 -5.46
CA ILE A 42 39.67 7.06 -4.23
C ILE A 42 39.58 5.59 -4.68
N ASP A 43 40.59 4.81 -4.30
CA ASP A 43 40.74 3.38 -4.52
C ASP A 43 39.82 2.58 -3.55
N PHE A 44 38.93 1.75 -4.08
CA PHE A 44 38.16 0.77 -3.30
C PHE A 44 38.83 -0.60 -3.38
N GLY A 45 39.93 -0.75 -2.64
CA GLY A 45 40.60 -2.02 -2.44
C GLY A 45 39.89 -2.91 -1.41
N ASN A 46 39.69 -4.18 -1.77
CA ASN A 46 39.25 -5.27 -0.89
C ASN A 46 40.21 -5.42 0.31
N GLY A 47 39.82 -4.88 1.46
CA GLY A 47 40.43 -5.13 2.77
C GLY A 47 39.34 -5.47 3.80
N GLN A 48 39.66 -6.35 4.75
CA GLN A 48 38.83 -6.66 5.91
C GLN A 48 38.26 -5.39 6.57
N PRO A 49 37.09 -5.46 7.25
CA PRO A 49 36.47 -4.29 7.86
C PRO A 49 37.38 -3.75 8.96
N ASN A 50 38.18 -2.75 8.61
CA ASN A 50 38.90 -1.94 9.57
C ASN A 50 37.82 -1.19 10.37
N LYS A 51 37.65 -1.62 11.62
CA LYS A 51 36.95 -0.95 12.71
C LYS A 51 36.98 0.58 12.52
N GLU A 52 35.86 1.16 12.09
CA GLU A 52 35.70 2.62 11.92
C GLU A 52 36.02 3.32 13.25
N ARG A 53 37.13 4.06 13.29
CA ARG A 53 37.40 5.07 14.31
C ARG A 53 37.12 6.43 13.67
N GLY A 54 36.25 7.25 14.26
CA GLY A 54 36.28 8.70 14.00
C GLY A 54 35.05 9.49 14.43
N CYS A 55 33.86 9.18 13.91
CA CYS A 55 32.71 10.08 13.98
C CYS A 55 31.70 9.67 15.07
N ASN A 56 32.18 9.54 16.31
CA ASN A 56 31.33 9.25 17.46
C ASN A 56 31.20 10.50 18.34
N PHE A 57 29.97 10.88 18.65
CA PHE A 57 29.68 11.97 19.58
C PHE A 57 29.02 11.43 20.85
N GLN A 58 29.73 11.51 21.97
CA GLN A 58 29.30 10.93 23.25
C GLN A 58 28.74 11.96 24.24
N ALA A 59 29.03 13.25 24.04
CA ALA A 59 28.65 14.28 25.02
C ALA A 59 27.14 14.57 25.05
N TYR A 60 26.40 14.13 24.01
CA TYR A 60 24.95 14.27 23.82
C TYR A 60 24.44 15.71 23.69
N VAL A 61 24.75 16.60 24.64
CA VAL A 61 24.38 18.02 24.61
C VAL A 61 25.48 18.85 23.96
N ILE A 62 25.14 19.83 23.14
CA ILE A 62 26.08 20.82 22.58
C ILE A 62 26.00 22.14 23.35
N ASN A 63 27.11 22.54 23.98
CA ASN A 63 27.31 23.83 24.63
C ASN A 63 28.80 24.21 24.58
N SER A 64 29.21 25.31 25.21
CA SER A 64 30.59 25.80 25.19
C SER A 64 31.61 24.80 25.73
N MET A 65 31.22 23.86 26.60
CA MET A 65 32.08 22.81 27.15
C MET A 65 32.22 21.61 26.23
N THR A 66 31.19 21.27 25.47
CA THR A 66 31.12 20.03 24.69
C THR A 66 31.28 20.24 23.19
N VAL A 67 31.12 21.46 22.68
CA VAL A 67 31.14 21.77 21.24
C VAL A 67 32.45 21.34 20.55
N SER A 68 33.58 21.42 21.27
CA SER A 68 34.89 20.99 20.75
C SER A 68 35.04 19.47 20.67
N THR A 69 34.13 18.70 21.29
CA THR A 69 34.13 17.23 21.25
C THR A 69 33.34 16.68 20.07
N PHE A 70 32.56 17.52 19.39
CA PHE A 70 31.85 17.12 18.18
C PHE A 70 32.86 16.85 17.06
N PRO A 71 32.72 15.74 16.31
CA PRO A 71 33.75 15.35 15.35
C PRO A 71 33.62 16.17 14.05
N VAL A 72 34.61 17.03 13.78
CA VAL A 72 34.65 17.90 12.59
C VAL A 72 35.90 17.70 11.71
N GLU A 73 37.08 17.54 12.30
CA GLU A 73 38.36 17.41 11.60
C GLU A 73 39.32 16.48 12.35
N PRO A 74 40.31 15.84 11.67
CA PRO A 74 40.60 15.89 10.23
C PRO A 74 39.75 14.93 9.37
N THR A 75 38.94 14.10 10.02
CA THR A 75 37.97 13.21 9.35
C THR A 75 36.67 13.98 9.15
N LEU A 76 36.43 14.50 7.95
CA LEU A 76 35.15 15.14 7.58
C LEU A 76 33.98 14.18 7.91
N CYS A 77 33.33 14.40 9.05
CA CYS A 77 32.29 13.50 9.57
C CYS A 77 30.95 13.85 8.97
N TRP A 78 30.63 13.20 7.85
CA TRP A 78 29.33 13.33 7.20
C TRP A 78 28.25 12.44 7.84
N SER A 79 28.68 11.35 8.48
CA SER A 79 27.83 10.45 9.26
C SER A 79 28.34 10.43 10.69
N VAL A 80 27.49 10.79 11.65
CA VAL A 80 27.85 10.82 13.07
C VAL A 80 27.01 9.80 13.83
N THR A 81 27.68 8.96 14.62
CA THR A 81 27.03 8.05 15.56
C THR A 81 27.01 8.70 16.94
N GLY A 82 25.83 8.84 17.53
CA GLY A 82 25.63 9.55 18.78
C GLY A 82 24.40 10.44 18.70
N SER A 83 23.74 10.65 19.84
CA SER A 83 22.59 11.55 19.91
C SER A 83 23.08 13.00 20.05
N VAL A 84 22.36 13.94 19.46
CA VAL A 84 22.63 15.38 19.54
C VAL A 84 21.43 16.08 20.17
N ARG A 85 21.69 16.86 21.21
CA ARG A 85 20.71 17.69 21.92
C ARG A 85 21.16 19.14 21.95
N LEU A 86 20.27 20.02 21.50
CA LEU A 86 20.34 21.46 21.71
C LEU A 86 19.26 21.82 22.72
N ASP A 87 19.63 22.46 23.83
CA ASP A 87 18.67 22.82 24.87
C ASP A 87 18.89 24.21 25.49
N GLU A 88 18.23 24.51 26.60
CA GLU A 88 18.38 25.78 27.32
C GLU A 88 19.83 26.06 27.77
N THR A 89 20.69 25.03 27.85
CA THR A 89 22.11 25.17 28.20
C THR A 89 23.01 25.42 26.99
N THR A 90 22.48 25.34 25.76
CA THR A 90 23.22 25.61 24.53
C THR A 90 23.47 27.11 24.40
N ASP A 91 24.69 27.53 24.72
CA ASP A 91 25.22 28.89 24.60
C ASP A 91 26.02 29.12 23.29
N VAL A 92 25.95 28.16 22.36
CA VAL A 92 26.64 28.22 21.07
C VAL A 92 25.79 29.00 20.06
N SER A 93 26.39 30.03 19.46
CA SER A 93 25.73 30.87 18.45
C SER A 93 25.34 30.09 17.19
N HIS A 94 24.28 30.55 16.50
CA HIS A 94 23.81 30.00 15.22
C HIS A 94 24.92 29.82 14.17
N GLU A 95 25.81 30.81 14.02
CA GLU A 95 26.92 30.76 13.07
C GLU A 95 27.92 29.64 13.39
N LYS A 96 28.29 29.50 14.67
CA LYS A 96 29.14 28.39 15.14
C LYS A 96 28.50 27.02 14.92
N LEU A 97 27.19 26.88 15.18
CA LEU A 97 26.46 25.63 14.88
C LEU A 97 26.43 25.34 13.37
N THR A 98 26.27 26.37 12.54
CA THR A 98 26.28 26.22 11.08
C THR A 98 27.64 25.72 10.58
N ALA A 99 28.74 26.23 11.16
CA ALA A 99 30.08 25.74 10.85
C ALA A 99 30.29 24.30 11.38
N LEU A 100 29.80 23.99 12.58
CA LEU A 100 29.91 22.69 13.22
C LEU A 100 29.22 21.57 12.42
N PHE A 101 28.01 21.83 11.95
CA PHE A 101 27.16 20.85 11.25
C PHE A 101 27.26 20.94 9.72
N LYS A 102 28.24 21.68 9.19
CA LYS A 102 28.40 21.96 7.75
C LYS A 102 28.39 20.71 6.86
N TYR A 103 28.92 19.60 7.37
CA TYR A 103 29.00 18.33 6.65
C TYR A 103 28.08 17.24 7.21
N LEU A 104 27.36 17.51 8.30
CA LEU A 104 26.52 16.51 8.97
C LEU A 104 25.30 16.18 8.10
N ASN A 105 25.35 15.03 7.43
CA ASN A 105 24.33 14.55 6.51
C ASN A 105 23.44 13.47 7.15
N VAL A 106 24.05 12.59 7.96
CA VAL A 106 23.41 11.47 8.61
C VAL A 106 23.73 11.46 10.10
N LEU A 107 22.71 11.30 10.93
CA LEU A 107 22.85 11.10 12.37
C LEU A 107 22.28 9.72 12.76
N THR A 108 23.12 8.85 13.30
CA THR A 108 22.68 7.59 13.91
C THR A 108 22.55 7.78 15.41
N GLY A 109 21.33 8.03 15.87
CA GLY A 109 21.01 8.45 17.23
C GLY A 109 19.72 9.26 17.27
N LYS A 110 19.55 10.06 18.31
CA LYS A 110 18.43 10.99 18.46
C LYS A 110 18.85 12.42 18.20
N LEU A 111 18.01 13.20 17.55
CA LEU A 111 18.12 14.64 17.44
C LEU A 111 17.06 15.32 18.32
N GLU A 112 17.51 16.07 19.31
CA GLU A 112 16.65 16.80 20.23
C GLU A 112 16.92 18.32 20.15
N ILE A 113 15.88 19.12 19.96
CA ILE A 113 15.91 20.58 20.03
C ILE A 113 14.82 21.00 21.02
N ILE A 114 15.20 21.34 22.25
CA ILE A 114 14.24 21.50 23.36
C ILE A 114 14.48 22.83 24.09
N ASN A 115 13.45 23.62 24.40
CA ASN A 115 13.60 24.85 25.21
C ASN A 115 14.64 25.88 24.68
N THR A 116 15.01 25.81 23.40
CA THR A 116 16.05 26.70 22.86
C THR A 116 15.52 28.10 22.58
N GLN A 117 16.45 29.05 22.41
CA GLN A 117 16.13 30.42 22.02
C GLN A 117 16.29 30.67 20.50
N PHE A 118 16.54 29.62 19.71
CA PHE A 118 16.73 29.73 18.27
C PHE A 118 15.43 30.08 17.55
N ARG A 119 15.53 30.91 16.52
CA ARG A 119 14.41 31.26 15.65
C ARG A 119 14.26 30.35 14.44
N ASN A 120 15.33 29.69 14.04
CA ASN A 120 15.31 28.73 12.93
C ASN A 120 16.40 27.65 13.07
N LEU A 121 16.26 26.55 12.32
CA LEU A 121 17.18 25.40 12.35
C LEU A 121 18.08 25.29 11.11
N SER A 122 18.34 26.39 10.39
CA SER A 122 19.12 26.35 9.14
C SER A 122 20.56 25.82 9.30
N PHE A 123 21.10 25.77 10.52
CA PHE A 123 22.39 25.11 10.79
C PHE A 123 22.35 23.59 10.54
N PHE A 124 21.17 22.96 10.48
CA PHE A 124 20.99 21.56 10.10
C PHE A 124 20.63 21.37 8.62
N ARG A 125 20.79 22.37 7.75
CA ARG A 125 20.40 22.27 6.33
C ARG A 125 21.01 21.06 5.57
N PRO A 126 22.24 20.60 5.85
CA PRO A 126 22.79 19.41 5.19
C PRO A 126 22.19 18.09 5.70
N LEU A 127 21.60 18.08 6.90
CA LEU A 127 21.08 16.88 7.55
C LEU A 127 19.80 16.43 6.86
N PHE A 128 19.84 15.25 6.25
CA PHE A 128 18.69 14.68 5.55
C PHE A 128 18.20 13.35 6.15
N SER A 129 18.95 12.74 7.08
CA SER A 129 18.57 11.47 7.70
C SER A 129 18.95 11.41 9.17
N VAL A 130 18.00 11.04 10.02
CA VAL A 130 18.23 10.62 11.40
C VAL A 130 17.63 9.24 11.59
N THR A 131 18.42 8.30 12.10
CA THR A 131 17.99 6.90 12.26
C THR A 131 18.28 6.44 13.68
N GLY A 132 17.40 5.60 14.23
CA GLY A 132 17.65 4.95 15.52
C GLY A 132 18.96 4.15 15.54
N ALA A 133 19.57 4.05 16.71
CA ALA A 133 20.77 3.21 16.92
C ALA A 133 20.43 1.71 17.06
N THR A 134 19.16 1.40 17.29
CA THR A 134 18.61 0.05 17.50
C THR A 134 17.47 -0.16 16.51
N GLY A 135 17.32 -1.37 15.95
CA GLY A 135 16.30 -1.71 14.95
C GLY A 135 14.84 -1.69 15.44
N GLU A 136 14.57 -1.01 16.55
CA GLU A 136 13.22 -0.77 17.09
C GLU A 136 12.81 0.67 16.78
N ALA A 137 11.50 0.89 16.56
CA ALA A 137 10.96 2.22 16.33
C ALA A 137 11.22 3.13 17.55
N SER A 138 12.26 3.95 17.44
CA SER A 138 12.68 4.86 18.52
C SER A 138 12.30 6.30 18.17
N GLU A 139 12.06 7.15 19.17
CA GLU A 139 11.91 8.58 18.90
C GLU A 139 13.26 9.14 18.44
N VAL A 140 13.38 9.43 17.15
CA VAL A 140 14.62 9.89 16.51
C VAL A 140 14.70 11.40 16.37
N LEU A 141 13.56 12.08 16.32
CA LEU A 141 13.49 13.54 16.23
C LEU A 141 12.52 14.07 17.29
N LEU A 142 13.02 14.97 18.13
CA LEU A 142 12.23 15.71 19.12
C LEU A 142 12.50 17.21 18.97
N ILE A 143 11.47 17.98 18.62
CA ILE A 143 11.51 19.45 18.60
C ILE A 143 10.42 19.93 19.55
N ALA A 144 10.79 20.36 20.76
CA ALA A 144 9.81 20.65 21.81
C ALA A 144 10.04 21.97 22.56
N ASN A 145 8.96 22.65 22.94
CA ASN A 145 9.01 23.80 23.86
C ASN A 145 9.89 24.98 23.39
N ASN A 146 10.13 25.14 22.09
CA ASN A 146 10.93 26.25 21.57
C ASN A 146 10.04 27.47 21.31
N SER A 147 9.89 28.31 22.34
CA SER A 147 8.99 29.48 22.32
C SER A 147 9.24 30.50 21.21
N LYS A 148 10.47 30.56 20.66
CA LYS A 148 10.88 31.51 19.62
C LYS A 148 11.11 30.87 18.25
N LEU A 149 10.95 29.56 18.12
CA LEU A 149 11.26 28.85 16.88
C LEU A 149 10.14 29.11 15.86
N GLU A 150 10.50 29.76 14.75
CA GLU A 150 9.55 30.21 13.71
C GLU A 150 9.50 29.24 12.52
N THR A 151 10.63 28.59 12.20
CA THR A 151 10.73 27.71 11.01
C THR A 151 11.87 26.70 11.14
N MET A 152 11.71 25.55 10.48
CA MET A 152 12.80 24.58 10.30
C MET A 152 13.85 25.04 9.27
N ALA A 153 13.51 25.98 8.36
CA ALA A 153 14.43 26.60 7.37
C ALA A 153 15.30 25.62 6.58
N GLY A 154 14.75 24.45 6.21
CA GLY A 154 15.46 23.41 5.49
C GLY A 154 16.32 22.49 6.37
N GLY A 155 16.50 22.79 7.65
CA GLY A 155 17.14 21.89 8.62
C GLY A 155 16.11 20.99 9.31
N ALA A 156 16.52 19.77 9.69
CA ALA A 156 15.61 18.76 10.25
C ALA A 156 14.39 18.45 9.34
N LEU A 157 14.52 18.70 8.03
CA LEU A 157 13.61 18.22 6.99
C LEU A 157 14.15 16.88 6.46
N LEU A 158 13.93 15.83 7.25
CA LEU A 158 14.47 14.50 7.02
C LEU A 158 13.67 13.78 5.91
N TYR A 159 14.39 12.99 5.12
CA TYR A 159 13.82 12.04 4.15
C TYR A 159 13.12 10.89 4.90
N PRO A 160 12.07 10.22 4.36
CA PRO A 160 11.11 9.39 5.06
C PRO A 160 11.64 8.69 6.28
N VAL A 161 11.13 9.14 7.42
CA VAL A 161 11.50 8.62 8.73
C VAL A 161 10.54 7.46 9.01
N ILE A 162 11.11 6.26 9.12
CA ILE A 162 10.40 5.04 9.55
C ILE A 162 10.24 4.98 11.08
N ASP A 163 10.97 5.84 11.78
CA ASP A 163 11.01 5.97 13.23
C ASP A 163 9.99 7.00 13.75
N ARG A 164 9.88 7.12 15.08
CA ARG A 164 8.95 8.06 15.70
C ARG A 164 9.50 9.48 15.66
N ILE A 165 8.67 10.44 15.27
CA ILE A 165 9.01 11.87 15.31
C ILE A 165 8.05 12.64 16.22
N ARG A 166 8.55 13.64 16.94
CA ARG A 166 7.75 14.50 17.81
C ARG A 166 8.15 15.97 17.66
N ILE A 167 7.20 16.82 17.28
CA ILE A 167 7.34 18.26 17.10
C ILE A 167 6.18 18.92 17.85
N GLU A 168 6.36 19.30 19.10
CA GLU A 168 5.26 19.82 19.91
C GLU A 168 5.61 21.07 20.72
N ASP A 169 4.59 21.86 21.07
CA ASP A 169 4.75 23.02 21.95
C ASP A 169 5.72 24.10 21.42
N ASN A 170 5.76 24.31 20.10
CA ASN A 170 6.52 25.39 19.47
C ASN A 170 5.55 26.45 18.90
N PRO A 171 5.08 27.41 19.71
CA PRO A 171 3.92 28.25 19.38
C PRO A 171 4.10 29.16 18.16
N MET A 172 5.34 29.42 17.73
CA MET A 172 5.65 30.23 16.54
C MET A 172 5.98 29.40 15.29
N LEU A 173 6.13 28.09 15.43
CA LEU A 173 6.72 27.23 14.40
C LEU A 173 5.74 26.90 13.28
N ASP A 174 6.12 27.27 12.06
CA ASP A 174 5.61 26.68 10.83
C ASP A 174 6.45 25.45 10.46
N VAL A 175 5.83 24.27 10.56
CA VAL A 175 6.49 22.97 10.36
C VAL A 175 6.67 22.60 8.88
N ASN A 176 6.24 23.41 7.91
CA ASN A 176 6.26 23.07 6.48
C ASN A 176 5.41 21.81 6.15
N CYS A 177 4.10 22.01 5.98
CA CYS A 177 3.16 20.91 5.71
C CYS A 177 3.47 20.11 4.46
N SER A 178 4.06 20.71 3.42
CA SER A 178 4.39 19.95 2.20
C SER A 178 5.39 18.83 2.52
N HIS A 179 6.45 19.16 3.27
CA HIS A 179 7.46 18.18 3.68
C HIS A 179 6.90 17.17 4.68
N VAL A 180 6.19 17.66 5.70
CA VAL A 180 5.68 16.86 6.82
C VAL A 180 4.67 15.81 6.36
N LEU A 181 3.76 16.15 5.44
CA LEU A 181 2.78 15.20 4.91
C LEU A 181 3.43 14.11 4.05
N GLU A 182 4.49 14.43 3.33
CA GLU A 182 5.21 13.49 2.47
C GLU A 182 6.11 12.54 3.29
N ASN A 183 6.90 13.09 4.20
CA ASN A 183 8.02 12.38 4.83
C ASN A 183 7.70 11.90 6.26
N TYR A 184 6.76 12.57 6.95
CA TYR A 184 6.40 12.27 8.35
C TYR A 184 4.95 11.83 8.46
N ALA A 185 4.49 10.97 7.55
CA ALA A 185 3.09 10.52 7.55
C ALA A 185 2.79 9.48 8.65
N THR A 186 3.81 8.85 9.22
CA THR A 186 3.70 7.72 10.18
C THR A 186 4.43 8.00 11.48
N LEU A 187 3.96 7.37 12.56
CA LEU A 187 4.59 7.38 13.89
C LEU A 187 4.98 8.81 14.33
N ARG A 188 4.04 9.74 14.23
CA ARG A 188 4.30 11.16 14.46
C ARG A 188 3.55 11.71 15.67
N THR A 189 4.09 12.79 16.21
CA THR A 189 3.40 13.67 17.16
C THR A 189 3.72 15.13 16.87
N ILE A 190 2.87 15.83 16.13
CA ILE A 190 2.97 17.23 15.72
C ILE A 190 1.74 18.00 16.20
N ARG A 191 1.88 18.74 17.29
CA ARG A 191 0.77 19.44 17.96
C ARG A 191 1.22 20.69 18.71
N ARG A 192 0.28 21.59 18.98
CA ARG A 192 0.55 22.83 19.74
C ARG A 192 1.67 23.70 19.13
N ASN A 193 1.86 23.60 17.81
CA ASN A 193 2.66 24.52 17.01
C ASN A 193 1.75 25.56 16.32
N ARG A 194 2.34 26.60 15.71
CA ARG A 194 1.59 27.56 14.89
C ARG A 194 0.84 26.86 13.75
N VAL A 195 1.47 25.87 13.14
CA VAL A 195 0.89 25.01 12.09
C VAL A 195 1.22 23.55 12.40
N ASN A 196 0.23 22.66 12.39
CA ASN A 196 0.38 21.23 12.73
C ASN A 196 0.15 20.26 11.57
N CYS A 197 -0.43 20.75 10.46
CA CYS A 197 -0.65 19.98 9.22
C CYS A 197 -1.57 18.77 9.38
N GLY A 198 -2.66 18.94 10.12
CA GLY A 198 -3.65 17.91 10.42
C GLY A 198 -3.92 17.80 11.92
N CYS A 199 -4.74 16.82 12.29
CA CYS A 199 -5.04 16.47 13.68
C CYS A 199 -4.57 15.07 13.98
N GLU A 200 -3.89 14.94 15.10
CA GLU A 200 -3.41 13.66 15.60
C GLU A 200 -4.32 13.16 16.70
N LEU A 201 -4.74 11.91 16.54
CA LEU A 201 -5.68 11.25 17.43
C LEU A 201 -4.96 10.10 18.13
N ASP A 202 -4.87 10.22 19.45
CA ASP A 202 -4.17 9.27 20.32
C ASP A 202 -5.09 8.11 20.80
N GLY A 203 -6.37 8.07 20.38
CA GLY A 203 -7.30 7.02 20.76
C GLY A 203 -8.78 7.41 20.66
N SER A 204 -9.61 6.77 21.50
CA SER A 204 -11.06 6.92 21.48
C SER A 204 -11.53 8.35 21.79
N LEU A 205 -12.39 8.87 20.92
CA LEU A 205 -13.04 10.16 21.06
C LEU A 205 -14.37 9.99 21.80
N THR A 206 -14.54 10.84 22.81
CA THR A 206 -15.72 10.90 23.66
C THR A 206 -16.24 12.33 23.74
N THR A 207 -17.46 12.50 24.25
CA THR A 207 -18.02 13.82 24.56
C THR A 207 -17.14 14.67 25.49
N THR A 208 -16.23 14.07 26.26
CA THR A 208 -15.37 14.79 27.22
C THR A 208 -14.02 15.24 26.63
N ASN A 209 -13.50 14.55 25.62
CA ASN A 209 -12.20 14.88 25.02
C ASN A 209 -12.28 15.50 23.63
N ILE A 210 -13.44 15.41 22.95
CA ILE A 210 -13.59 15.88 21.56
C ILE A 210 -13.27 17.36 21.38
N ASP A 211 -13.53 18.20 22.39
CA ASP A 211 -13.24 19.62 22.33
C ASP A 211 -11.75 19.95 22.42
N THR A 212 -10.90 18.99 22.81
CA THR A 212 -9.43 19.13 22.75
C THR A 212 -8.90 19.04 21.33
N ILE A 213 -9.68 18.46 20.41
CA ILE A 213 -9.33 18.36 18.99
C ILE A 213 -9.69 19.67 18.28
N PRO A 214 -8.80 20.24 17.45
CA PRO A 214 -9.13 21.43 16.66
C PRO A 214 -10.34 21.22 15.73
N ASP A 215 -11.12 22.27 15.51
CA ASP A 215 -12.17 22.26 14.49
C ASP A 215 -11.56 22.28 13.08
N ASN A 216 -12.35 21.86 12.09
CA ASN A 216 -11.98 21.93 10.67
C ASN A 216 -10.72 21.14 10.29
N CYS A 217 -10.52 19.98 10.90
CA CYS A 217 -9.46 19.08 10.51
C CYS A 217 -9.60 18.66 9.04
N ASP A 218 -8.54 18.87 8.26
CA ASP A 218 -8.45 18.50 6.84
C ASP A 218 -7.67 17.19 6.61
N TYR A 219 -6.82 16.81 7.55
CA TYR A 219 -6.06 15.56 7.54
C TYR A 219 -6.03 14.93 8.93
N ILE A 220 -6.37 13.65 9.03
CA ILE A 220 -6.44 12.92 10.30
C ILE A 220 -5.28 11.91 10.37
N PHE A 221 -4.57 11.89 11.49
CA PHE A 221 -3.48 10.97 11.77
C PHE A 221 -3.75 10.16 13.04
N GLY A 222 -3.30 8.91 13.06
CA GLY A 222 -3.40 8.05 14.22
C GLY A 222 -4.70 7.25 14.26
N LYS A 223 -5.28 7.09 15.44
CA LYS A 223 -6.48 6.25 15.64
C LYS A 223 -7.72 7.11 15.81
N LEU A 224 -8.55 7.19 14.77
CA LEU A 224 -9.89 7.73 14.87
C LEU A 224 -10.82 6.64 15.39
N GLU A 225 -10.99 6.57 16.71
CA GLU A 225 -11.94 5.66 17.33
C GLU A 225 -13.13 6.42 17.92
N ILE A 226 -14.35 6.00 17.59
CA ILE A 226 -15.60 6.50 18.17
C ILE A 226 -16.37 5.28 18.64
N SER A 227 -16.54 5.13 19.97
CA SER A 227 -17.11 3.91 20.52
C SER A 227 -18.06 4.13 21.70
N GLY A 228 -19.18 3.40 21.69
CA GLY A 228 -20.13 3.32 22.80
C GLY A 228 -21.02 4.55 23.01
N GLU A 229 -21.70 4.59 24.16
CA GLU A 229 -22.72 5.60 24.47
C GLU A 229 -22.17 7.03 24.64
N ASN A 230 -20.89 7.17 24.98
CA ASN A 230 -20.22 8.46 25.14
C ASN A 230 -19.66 9.02 23.83
N SER A 231 -20.07 8.45 22.69
CA SER A 231 -19.66 8.93 21.36
C SER A 231 -20.11 10.38 21.14
N PRO A 232 -19.25 11.26 20.57
CA PRO A 232 -19.66 12.59 20.15
C PRO A 232 -20.81 12.52 19.14
N ASN A 233 -21.74 13.48 19.22
CA ASN A 233 -22.83 13.53 18.26
C ASN A 233 -22.34 13.93 16.85
N ALA A 234 -23.16 13.68 15.84
CA ALA A 234 -22.82 13.91 14.44
C ALA A 234 -22.49 15.38 14.11
N GLU A 235 -23.13 16.36 14.78
CA GLU A 235 -22.89 17.79 14.56
C GLU A 235 -21.48 18.18 15.02
N VAL A 236 -21.07 17.73 16.20
CA VAL A 236 -19.72 17.95 16.73
C VAL A 236 -18.69 17.26 15.83
N LEU A 237 -18.94 16.01 15.42
CA LEU A 237 -18.05 15.30 14.50
C LEU A 237 -17.91 16.02 13.16
N THR A 238 -19.00 16.57 12.63
CA THR A 238 -18.98 17.33 11.37
C THR A 238 -18.20 18.64 11.52
N ARG A 239 -18.37 19.35 12.65
CA ARG A 239 -17.56 20.55 12.96
C ARG A 239 -16.06 20.22 13.03
N LYS A 240 -15.70 19.09 13.62
CA LYS A 240 -14.31 18.65 13.79
C LYS A 240 -13.70 18.14 12.49
N PHE A 241 -14.39 17.24 11.79
CA PHE A 241 -13.80 16.42 10.72
C PHE A 241 -14.46 16.59 9.34
N GLY A 242 -15.46 17.48 9.21
CA GLY A 242 -16.20 17.67 7.95
C GLY A 242 -15.35 18.12 6.77
N LYS A 243 -14.12 18.61 6.99
CA LYS A 243 -13.16 18.96 5.93
C LYS A 243 -12.13 17.87 5.64
N ALA A 244 -12.12 16.78 6.40
CA ALA A 244 -11.10 15.76 6.30
C ALA A 244 -11.15 15.10 4.93
N THR A 245 -10.04 15.13 4.21
CA THR A 245 -9.88 14.43 2.92
C THR A 245 -9.09 13.14 3.06
N ASN A 246 -8.31 13.01 4.13
CA ASN A 246 -7.42 11.88 4.32
C ASN A 246 -7.42 11.41 5.77
N ILE A 247 -7.34 10.10 5.94
CA ILE A 247 -7.00 9.44 7.19
C ILE A 247 -5.71 8.65 6.95
N THR A 248 -4.71 8.85 7.80
CA THR A 248 -3.53 7.98 7.88
C THR A 248 -3.47 7.32 9.25
N GLY A 249 -3.83 6.03 9.29
CA GLY A 249 -3.92 5.24 10.52
C GLY A 249 -5.20 4.41 10.58
N GLU A 250 -5.74 4.25 11.79
CA GLU A 250 -6.90 3.40 12.06
C GLU A 250 -8.21 4.20 12.09
N LEU A 251 -9.28 3.59 11.60
CA LEU A 251 -10.65 4.09 11.71
C LEU A 251 -11.50 3.02 12.40
N ALA A 252 -12.07 3.33 13.57
CA ALA A 252 -12.94 2.44 14.31
C ALA A 252 -14.22 3.16 14.76
N ILE A 253 -15.38 2.67 14.32
CA ILE A 253 -16.69 3.22 14.69
C ILE A 253 -17.56 2.07 15.20
N LEU A 254 -17.72 2.00 16.52
CA LEU A 254 -18.16 0.79 17.21
C LEU A 254 -19.32 1.09 18.17
N ASN A 255 -20.42 0.34 18.08
CA ASN A 255 -21.52 0.41 19.05
C ASN A 255 -22.07 1.85 19.24
N THR A 256 -22.19 2.62 18.16
CA THR A 256 -22.68 4.00 18.20
C THR A 256 -24.16 4.09 17.80
N ASN A 257 -24.81 5.18 18.18
CA ASN A 257 -26.15 5.54 17.73
C ASN A 257 -26.14 6.46 16.49
N LEU A 258 -25.02 6.55 15.78
CA LEU A 258 -24.92 7.34 14.56
C LEU A 258 -25.77 6.70 13.46
N THR A 259 -26.53 7.52 12.74
CA THR A 259 -27.32 7.09 11.58
C THR A 259 -26.55 7.24 10.26
N SER A 260 -25.49 8.06 10.26
CA SER A 260 -24.70 8.41 9.09
C SER A 260 -23.25 8.72 9.49
N LEU A 261 -22.29 8.40 8.63
CA LEU A 261 -20.86 8.78 8.81
C LEU A 261 -20.43 9.95 7.88
N GLU A 262 -21.38 10.73 7.38
CA GLU A 262 -21.15 11.89 6.49
C GLU A 262 -20.33 13.02 7.12
N PHE A 263 -20.04 12.95 8.42
CA PHE A 263 -19.03 13.81 9.03
C PHE A 263 -17.64 13.62 8.39
N LEU A 264 -17.44 12.56 7.60
CA LEU A 264 -16.30 12.30 6.72
C LEU A 264 -16.68 12.37 5.22
N SER A 265 -17.69 13.15 4.84
CA SER A 265 -18.17 13.23 3.44
C SER A 265 -17.15 13.76 2.42
N ASN A 266 -16.06 14.37 2.88
CA ASN A 266 -14.96 14.82 2.02
C ASN A 266 -13.80 13.83 1.94
N LEU A 267 -13.90 12.67 2.61
CA LEU A 267 -12.86 11.67 2.67
C LEU A 267 -12.59 11.08 1.29
N VAL A 268 -11.34 11.14 0.86
CA VAL A 268 -10.84 10.62 -0.42
C VAL A 268 -10.00 9.38 -0.19
N ASN A 269 -9.15 9.38 0.84
CA ASN A 269 -8.20 8.31 1.09
C ASN A 269 -8.19 7.87 2.56
N ILE A 270 -8.22 6.56 2.78
CA ILE A 270 -7.82 5.94 4.04
C ILE A 270 -6.55 5.14 3.77
N THR A 271 -5.49 5.44 4.51
CA THR A 271 -4.18 4.84 4.29
C THR A 271 -3.60 4.34 5.59
N SER A 272 -3.05 3.15 5.54
CA SER A 272 -2.23 2.60 6.60
C SER A 272 -0.83 2.39 6.06
N LYS A 273 0.17 2.65 6.89
CA LYS A 273 1.57 2.39 6.53
C LYS A 273 2.14 1.47 7.61
N TYR A 274 2.50 0.27 7.20
CA TYR A 274 3.09 -0.71 8.09
C TYR A 274 4.58 -0.41 8.30
N ASN A 275 5.03 -0.56 9.54
CA ASN A 275 6.46 -0.61 9.80
C ASN A 275 6.97 -2.00 9.39
N VAL A 276 7.56 -2.09 8.21
CA VAL A 276 8.13 -3.35 7.68
C VAL A 276 9.32 -3.88 8.48
N TYR A 277 9.86 -3.07 9.41
CA TYR A 277 10.95 -3.43 10.31
C TYR A 277 10.48 -3.80 11.71
N ALA A 278 9.18 -3.66 12.02
CA ALA A 278 8.65 -4.09 13.31
C ALA A 278 8.76 -5.62 13.43
N GLU A 279 9.13 -6.10 14.62
CA GLU A 279 9.20 -7.55 14.90
C GLU A 279 7.83 -8.21 14.80
N GLU A 280 6.76 -7.45 15.06
CA GLU A 280 5.38 -7.88 14.93
C GLU A 280 4.64 -7.04 13.89
N PHE A 281 3.92 -7.71 12.98
CA PHE A 281 2.99 -7.06 12.09
C PHE A 281 1.78 -6.59 12.92
N ILE A 282 1.67 -5.28 13.10
CA ILE A 282 0.50 -4.66 13.72
C ILE A 282 -0.49 -4.32 12.61
N GLU A 283 -1.55 -5.12 12.55
CA GLU A 283 -2.65 -4.91 11.62
C GLU A 283 -3.38 -3.59 11.96
N GLN A 284 -3.61 -2.76 10.94
CA GLN A 284 -4.39 -1.52 11.06
C GLN A 284 -5.74 -1.75 10.40
N PHE A 285 -6.79 -1.14 10.94
CA PHE A 285 -8.16 -1.47 10.56
C PHE A 285 -8.98 -0.27 10.10
N VAL A 286 -9.88 -0.55 9.16
CA VAL A 286 -11.13 0.19 8.98
C VAL A 286 -12.24 -0.69 9.53
N ARG A 287 -12.69 -0.38 10.75
CA ARG A 287 -13.61 -1.19 11.54
C ARG A 287 -14.90 -0.45 11.82
N ILE A 288 -16.03 -0.93 11.30
CA ILE A 288 -17.35 -0.32 11.52
C ILE A 288 -18.29 -1.42 11.96
N GLU A 289 -18.57 -1.51 13.26
CA GLU A 289 -19.24 -2.67 13.82
C GLU A 289 -20.32 -2.33 14.84
N ASN A 290 -21.40 -3.12 14.83
CA ASN A 290 -22.48 -3.05 15.81
C ASN A 290 -23.18 -1.67 15.89
N ASN A 291 -23.24 -0.91 14.80
CA ASN A 291 -23.97 0.36 14.75
C ASN A 291 -25.38 0.10 14.22
N VAL A 292 -26.30 -0.26 15.13
CA VAL A 292 -27.66 -0.73 14.80
C VAL A 292 -28.52 0.31 14.06
N MET A 293 -28.20 1.59 14.24
CA MET A 293 -28.91 2.70 13.61
C MET A 293 -28.24 3.19 12.31
N LEU A 294 -27.04 2.70 11.99
CA LEU A 294 -26.25 3.21 10.88
C LEU A 294 -26.86 2.81 9.53
N GLU A 295 -27.22 3.80 8.71
CA GLU A 295 -27.91 3.62 7.44
C GLU A 295 -27.00 3.83 6.23
N ARG A 296 -25.98 4.69 6.35
CA ARG A 296 -25.05 5.03 5.25
C ARG A 296 -23.66 5.42 5.78
N LEU A 297 -22.62 5.14 4.99
CA LEU A 297 -21.29 5.72 5.23
C LEU A 297 -21.29 7.19 4.81
N GLY A 298 -21.77 7.48 3.59
CA GLY A 298 -21.81 8.84 3.05
C GLY A 298 -20.42 9.32 2.65
N TRP A 299 -19.62 8.43 2.08
CA TRP A 299 -18.25 8.66 1.65
C TRP A 299 -18.16 8.68 0.12
N ASP A 300 -19.02 9.47 -0.53
CA ASP A 300 -19.16 9.50 -1.99
C ASP A 300 -17.88 9.89 -2.75
N LYS A 301 -16.92 10.52 -2.05
CA LYS A 301 -15.62 10.92 -2.59
C LYS A 301 -14.50 9.93 -2.29
N LEU A 302 -14.76 8.87 -1.55
CA LEU A 302 -13.75 7.90 -1.19
C LEU A 302 -13.32 7.16 -2.45
N GLU A 303 -12.03 7.21 -2.74
CA GLU A 303 -11.44 6.57 -3.91
C GLU A 303 -10.68 5.31 -3.50
N VAL A 304 -9.97 5.36 -2.37
CA VAL A 304 -9.04 4.30 -1.97
C VAL A 304 -9.02 4.07 -0.47
N VAL A 305 -9.14 2.80 -0.07
CA VAL A 305 -8.64 2.28 1.20
C VAL A 305 -7.42 1.41 0.92
N TYR A 306 -6.27 1.79 1.46
CA TYR A 306 -5.00 1.13 1.17
C TYR A 306 -4.31 0.62 2.42
N MET A 307 -3.89 -0.65 2.39
CA MET A 307 -3.12 -1.31 3.45
C MET A 307 -3.83 -1.34 4.82
N SER A 308 -5.16 -1.25 4.85
CA SER A 308 -5.94 -1.36 6.08
C SER A 308 -6.87 -2.56 5.99
N THR A 309 -6.96 -3.35 7.05
CA THR A 309 -7.93 -4.45 7.13
C THR A 309 -9.34 -3.91 7.29
N VAL A 310 -10.19 -4.13 6.28
CA VAL A 310 -11.58 -3.71 6.29
C VAL A 310 -12.44 -4.76 7.00
N SER A 311 -13.13 -4.34 8.06
CA SER A 311 -14.09 -5.14 8.82
C SER A 311 -15.36 -4.32 9.08
N ILE A 312 -16.41 -4.58 8.31
CA ILE A 312 -17.70 -3.92 8.47
C ILE A 312 -18.77 -4.98 8.70
N SER A 313 -19.31 -5.07 9.92
CA SER A 313 -20.24 -6.13 10.31
C SER A 313 -21.27 -5.68 11.33
N ALA A 314 -22.39 -6.40 11.44
CA ALA A 314 -23.46 -6.13 12.40
C ALA A 314 -24.04 -4.70 12.33
N ASN A 315 -24.12 -4.13 11.12
CA ASN A 315 -24.80 -2.85 10.85
C ASN A 315 -26.07 -3.11 10.01
N PRO A 316 -27.18 -3.57 10.61
CA PRO A 316 -28.32 -4.17 9.89
C PRO A 316 -29.04 -3.23 8.91
N LYS A 317 -28.92 -1.91 9.10
CA LYS A 317 -29.54 -0.93 8.21
C LYS A 317 -28.61 -0.39 7.12
N LEU A 318 -27.30 -0.62 7.26
CA LEU A 318 -26.27 -0.02 6.41
C LEU A 318 -26.46 -0.45 4.96
N CYS A 319 -26.48 0.52 4.06
CA CYS A 319 -26.31 0.30 2.64
C CYS A 319 -25.06 1.01 2.12
N TYR A 320 -24.53 0.49 1.01
CA TYR A 320 -23.38 1.05 0.31
C TYR A 320 -23.76 1.53 -1.08
N THR A 321 -23.12 2.60 -1.52
CA THR A 321 -23.04 2.92 -2.95
C THR A 321 -22.00 2.04 -3.65
N VAL A 322 -22.07 1.97 -4.98
CA VAL A 322 -21.06 1.27 -5.79
C VAL A 322 -19.66 1.86 -5.59
N ALA A 323 -19.57 3.20 -5.50
CA ALA A 323 -18.30 3.90 -5.29
C ALA A 323 -17.66 3.56 -3.94
N GLU A 324 -18.47 3.53 -2.87
CA GLU A 324 -18.00 3.16 -1.53
C GLU A 324 -17.45 1.73 -1.49
N LEU A 325 -18.19 0.76 -2.05
CA LEU A 325 -17.70 -0.62 -2.16
C LEU A 325 -16.42 -0.71 -2.98
N ASP A 326 -16.32 0.07 -4.05
CA ASP A 326 -15.15 0.03 -4.92
C ASP A 326 -13.88 0.47 -4.22
N ALA A 327 -13.96 1.51 -3.41
CA ALA A 327 -12.86 2.01 -2.62
C ALA A 327 -12.49 1.09 -1.45
N LEU A 328 -13.48 0.52 -0.76
CA LEU A 328 -13.26 -0.45 0.34
C LEU A 328 -12.56 -1.72 -0.17
N LEU A 329 -12.97 -2.23 -1.33
CA LEU A 329 -12.38 -3.42 -1.95
C LEU A 329 -11.03 -3.16 -2.63
N TYR A 330 -10.56 -1.91 -2.66
CA TYR A 330 -9.20 -1.60 -3.08
C TYR A 330 -8.17 -2.15 -2.08
N SER A 331 -8.56 -2.30 -0.80
CA SER A 331 -7.67 -2.85 0.19
C SER A 331 -7.35 -4.32 -0.09
N GLU A 332 -6.08 -4.70 0.09
CA GLU A 332 -5.65 -6.09 -0.02
C GLU A 332 -6.27 -6.95 1.09
N TYR A 333 -6.48 -6.36 2.27
CA TYR A 333 -7.02 -7.02 3.45
C TYR A 333 -8.47 -6.59 3.70
N VAL A 334 -9.42 -7.46 3.35
CA VAL A 334 -10.85 -7.34 3.67
C VAL A 334 -11.23 -8.61 4.40
N ASN A 335 -11.68 -8.47 5.64
CA ASN A 335 -12.15 -9.58 6.46
C ASN A 335 -13.64 -9.84 6.20
N VAL A 336 -14.47 -8.82 6.39
CA VAL A 336 -15.92 -8.91 6.24
C VAL A 336 -16.49 -7.55 5.81
N ILE A 337 -17.49 -7.56 4.95
CA ILE A 337 -18.30 -6.40 4.56
C ILE A 337 -19.74 -6.87 4.48
N GLU A 338 -20.52 -6.52 5.49
CA GLU A 338 -21.94 -6.85 5.58
C GLU A 338 -22.79 -5.64 5.23
N GLY A 339 -23.83 -5.86 4.44
CA GLY A 339 -24.85 -4.86 4.17
C GLY A 339 -25.56 -5.10 2.86
N LYS A 340 -26.14 -4.03 2.31
CA LYS A 340 -26.89 -4.06 1.04
C LYS A 340 -26.46 -2.90 0.14
N LEU A 341 -26.84 -2.94 -1.13
CA LEU A 341 -26.70 -1.77 -2.00
C LEU A 341 -27.81 -0.76 -1.71
N CYS A 342 -27.49 0.53 -1.78
CA CYS A 342 -28.48 1.58 -1.64
C CYS A 342 -29.48 1.58 -2.82
N ALA A 343 -30.64 2.20 -2.62
CA ALA A 343 -31.64 2.39 -3.66
C ALA A 343 -31.43 3.78 -4.30
N GLY A 344 -31.32 3.85 -5.63
CA GLY A 344 -31.30 5.13 -6.36
C GLY A 344 -29.94 5.63 -6.90
N ASP A 345 -28.89 4.81 -6.93
CA ASP A 345 -27.53 5.18 -7.42
C ASP A 345 -27.43 5.41 -8.96
N GLU A 346 -28.53 5.77 -9.62
CA GLU A 346 -28.59 5.88 -11.08
C GLU A 346 -27.78 7.06 -11.65
N HIS A 347 -27.32 8.00 -10.81
CA HIS A 347 -26.72 9.27 -11.25
C HIS A 347 -25.54 9.75 -10.38
N SER A 348 -24.59 8.87 -10.03
CA SER A 348 -23.28 9.34 -9.54
C SER A 348 -22.47 9.89 -10.72
N GLY A 349 -22.22 11.19 -10.71
CA GLY A 349 -21.84 12.06 -11.84
C GLY A 349 -20.46 11.87 -12.45
N ASN A 350 -19.86 10.67 -12.42
CA ASN A 350 -18.65 10.32 -13.18
C ASN A 350 -18.78 8.93 -13.82
N SER A 351 -19.84 8.74 -14.61
CA SER A 351 -19.97 7.83 -15.76
C SER A 351 -19.24 6.47 -15.69
N THR A 352 -19.84 5.52 -14.98
CA THR A 352 -19.96 4.14 -15.46
C THR A 352 -21.44 3.85 -15.66
N HIS A 353 -21.82 3.14 -16.73
CA HIS A 353 -23.22 2.79 -16.98
C HIS A 353 -23.63 1.69 -16.00
N ILE A 354 -24.09 2.09 -14.82
CA ILE A 354 -24.61 1.20 -13.78
C ILE A 354 -26.05 0.84 -14.14
N CYS A 355 -26.31 -0.46 -14.25
CA CYS A 355 -27.62 -1.01 -14.58
C CYS A 355 -28.16 -1.82 -13.42
N ARG A 356 -29.38 -1.55 -13.00
CA ARG A 356 -30.04 -2.28 -11.92
C ARG A 356 -30.92 -3.38 -12.49
N LEU A 357 -30.68 -4.61 -12.04
CA LEU A 357 -31.58 -5.74 -12.29
C LEU A 357 -32.71 -5.69 -11.25
N ALA A 358 -33.93 -5.49 -11.73
CA ALA A 358 -35.12 -5.65 -10.90
C ALA A 358 -35.30 -7.11 -10.50
N ASN A 359 -36.01 -7.34 -9.39
CA ASN A 359 -36.47 -8.68 -9.03
C ASN A 359 -37.39 -9.17 -10.16
N ASN A 360 -36.96 -10.16 -10.95
CA ASN A 360 -37.59 -10.70 -12.17
C ASN A 360 -37.12 -10.12 -13.53
N ALA A 361 -36.07 -9.30 -13.55
CA ALA A 361 -35.48 -8.87 -14.81
C ALA A 361 -34.75 -10.05 -15.50
N THR A 362 -35.03 -10.26 -16.79
CA THR A 362 -34.27 -11.18 -17.64
C THR A 362 -33.13 -10.44 -18.33
N LEU A 363 -32.20 -11.18 -18.94
CA LEU A 363 -31.10 -10.57 -19.72
C LEU A 363 -31.63 -9.68 -20.87
N SER A 364 -32.84 -9.95 -21.36
CA SER A 364 -33.52 -9.12 -22.37
C SER A 364 -33.76 -7.69 -21.87
N ASN A 365 -34.03 -7.52 -20.58
CA ASN A 365 -34.29 -6.24 -19.93
C ASN A 365 -33.01 -5.43 -19.65
N LEU A 366 -31.82 -6.03 -19.78
CA LEU A 366 -30.56 -5.36 -19.53
C LEU A 366 -30.16 -4.47 -20.73
N PRO A 367 -29.90 -3.17 -20.53
CA PRO A 367 -29.35 -2.32 -21.58
C PRO A 367 -28.00 -2.82 -22.12
N ALA A 368 -27.74 -2.63 -23.42
CA ALA A 368 -26.48 -3.06 -24.03
C ALA A 368 -25.25 -2.23 -23.57
N SER A 369 -25.47 -1.03 -23.05
CA SER A 369 -24.41 -0.11 -22.62
C SER A 369 -23.90 -0.36 -21.21
N CYS A 370 -24.44 -1.35 -20.48
CA CYS A 370 -24.09 -1.60 -19.09
C CYS A 370 -22.62 -1.98 -18.91
N SER A 371 -21.91 -1.23 -18.08
CA SER A 371 -20.55 -1.57 -17.62
C SER A 371 -20.58 -2.21 -16.24
N SER A 372 -21.54 -1.82 -15.41
CA SER A 372 -21.70 -2.34 -14.05
C SER A 372 -23.13 -2.81 -13.84
N ILE A 373 -23.32 -3.95 -13.20
CA ILE A 373 -24.65 -4.48 -12.86
C ILE A 373 -24.83 -4.44 -11.34
N THR A 374 -26.00 -4.01 -10.88
CA THR A 374 -26.42 -4.13 -9.48
C THR A 374 -27.63 -5.07 -9.38
N GLY A 375 -27.58 -6.03 -8.46
CA GLY A 375 -28.65 -7.00 -8.23
C GLY A 375 -28.27 -8.45 -8.57
N GLN A 376 -29.28 -9.30 -8.75
CA GLN A 376 -29.11 -10.72 -9.02
C GLN A 376 -29.14 -10.99 -10.52
N LEU A 377 -28.03 -11.51 -11.06
CA LEU A 377 -27.95 -12.02 -12.43
C LEU A 377 -28.01 -13.54 -12.42
N THR A 378 -29.02 -14.10 -13.08
CA THR A 378 -29.15 -15.56 -13.26
C THR A 378 -29.12 -15.89 -14.75
N LEU A 379 -28.17 -16.74 -15.13
CA LEU A 379 -28.04 -17.34 -16.45
C LEU A 379 -28.48 -18.80 -16.32
N ASP A 380 -29.62 -19.13 -16.91
CA ASP A 380 -30.19 -20.47 -16.88
C ASP A 380 -30.73 -20.92 -18.26
N HIS A 381 -31.33 -22.10 -18.33
CA HIS A 381 -31.98 -22.62 -19.54
C HIS A 381 -33.11 -21.75 -20.12
N THR A 382 -33.66 -20.79 -19.35
CA THR A 382 -34.75 -19.90 -19.81
C THR A 382 -34.23 -18.64 -20.50
N MET A 383 -32.93 -18.37 -20.39
CA MET A 383 -32.26 -17.25 -21.04
C MET A 383 -32.22 -17.41 -22.56
N ASP A 384 -32.50 -16.32 -23.28
CA ASP A 384 -32.22 -16.23 -24.71
C ASP A 384 -30.72 -16.06 -24.96
N ALA A 385 -30.10 -17.05 -25.63
CA ALA A 385 -28.68 -17.00 -25.96
C ALA A 385 -28.31 -15.80 -26.85
N SER A 386 -29.27 -15.23 -27.60
CA SER A 386 -29.08 -14.03 -28.41
C SER A 386 -28.91 -12.75 -27.59
N ASP A 387 -29.18 -12.77 -26.28
CA ASP A 387 -28.98 -11.63 -25.37
C ASP A 387 -27.62 -11.66 -24.64
N LEU A 388 -26.89 -12.78 -24.71
CA LEU A 388 -25.59 -12.95 -24.03
C LEU A 388 -24.55 -11.88 -24.38
N TRP A 389 -24.63 -11.30 -25.59
CA TRP A 389 -23.70 -10.28 -26.02
C TRP A 389 -23.74 -9.00 -25.17
N LYS A 390 -24.86 -8.74 -24.48
CA LYS A 390 -25.00 -7.60 -23.54
C LYS A 390 -24.04 -7.66 -22.36
N LEU A 391 -23.53 -8.86 -22.04
CA LEU A 391 -22.58 -9.06 -20.94
C LEU A 391 -21.12 -8.75 -21.34
N TYR A 392 -20.81 -8.59 -22.63
CA TYR A 392 -19.43 -8.45 -23.10
C TYR A 392 -18.74 -7.18 -22.58
N ASN A 393 -19.51 -6.12 -22.32
CA ASN A 393 -18.97 -4.85 -21.80
C ASN A 393 -19.00 -4.77 -20.28
N VAL A 394 -19.65 -5.73 -19.60
CA VAL A 394 -19.78 -5.73 -18.14
C VAL A 394 -18.43 -6.00 -17.51
N THR A 395 -17.96 -5.05 -16.70
CA THR A 395 -16.73 -5.17 -15.92
C THR A 395 -17.00 -5.49 -14.46
N SER A 396 -18.17 -5.14 -13.93
CA SER A 396 -18.47 -5.28 -12.51
C SER A 396 -19.89 -5.78 -12.27
N ILE A 397 -20.05 -6.67 -11.30
CA ILE A 397 -21.36 -7.09 -10.77
C ILE A 397 -21.33 -6.89 -9.25
N TYR A 398 -22.25 -6.06 -8.75
CA TYR A 398 -22.52 -5.86 -7.33
C TYR A 398 -23.83 -6.58 -6.97
N GLY A 399 -23.70 -7.75 -6.38
CA GLY A 399 -24.75 -8.72 -6.14
C GLY A 399 -24.29 -10.12 -6.50
N SER A 400 -25.23 -10.99 -6.87
CA SER A 400 -24.95 -12.41 -7.12
C SER A 400 -25.01 -12.76 -8.60
N LEU A 401 -24.05 -13.55 -9.05
CA LEU A 401 -24.05 -14.23 -10.35
C LEU A 401 -24.35 -15.72 -10.17
N SER A 402 -25.41 -16.20 -10.79
CA SER A 402 -25.78 -17.61 -10.80
C SER A 402 -25.80 -18.14 -12.24
N VAL A 403 -25.06 -19.21 -12.52
CA VAL A 403 -25.00 -19.90 -13.80
C VAL A 403 -25.47 -21.33 -13.57
N VAL A 404 -26.74 -21.59 -13.84
CA VAL A 404 -27.41 -22.82 -13.39
C VAL A 404 -28.19 -23.50 -14.49
N ASN A 405 -28.02 -24.81 -14.67
CA ASN A 405 -28.75 -25.59 -15.67
C ASN A 405 -28.69 -24.97 -17.09
N THR A 406 -27.54 -24.44 -17.49
CA THR A 406 -27.37 -23.84 -18.82
C THR A 406 -26.79 -24.84 -19.82
N SER A 407 -27.01 -24.58 -21.11
CA SER A 407 -26.32 -25.27 -22.20
C SER A 407 -24.99 -24.61 -22.62
N MET A 408 -24.49 -23.63 -21.86
CA MET A 408 -23.25 -22.93 -22.16
C MET A 408 -22.04 -23.85 -22.02
N ILE A 409 -21.05 -23.65 -22.90
CA ILE A 409 -19.79 -24.41 -22.88
C ILE A 409 -18.76 -23.71 -21.99
N GLY A 410 -18.84 -22.39 -21.85
CA GLY A 410 -17.96 -21.59 -21.01
C GLY A 410 -18.55 -20.22 -20.68
N LEU A 411 -17.81 -19.42 -19.92
CA LEU A 411 -18.22 -18.09 -19.46
C LEU A 411 -17.69 -16.94 -20.35
N SER A 412 -17.41 -17.20 -21.63
CA SER A 412 -16.89 -16.19 -22.55
C SER A 412 -17.76 -14.93 -22.71
N PRO A 413 -19.11 -14.93 -22.53
CA PRO A 413 -19.88 -13.68 -22.52
C PRO A 413 -19.45 -12.71 -21.41
N LEU A 414 -18.83 -13.21 -20.34
CA LEU A 414 -18.33 -12.44 -19.20
C LEU A 414 -16.82 -12.17 -19.28
N TRP A 415 -16.20 -12.26 -20.47
CA TRP A 415 -14.74 -12.14 -20.63
C TRP A 415 -14.12 -10.84 -20.08
N ASN A 416 -14.89 -9.75 -20.03
CA ASN A 416 -14.46 -8.45 -19.54
C ASN A 416 -14.77 -8.23 -18.05
N LEU A 417 -15.42 -9.19 -17.38
CA LEU A 417 -15.71 -9.12 -15.95
C LEU A 417 -14.39 -9.06 -15.17
N ARG A 418 -14.31 -8.09 -14.26
CA ARG A 418 -13.16 -7.79 -13.38
C ARG A 418 -13.53 -7.80 -11.91
N ARG A 419 -14.81 -7.63 -11.58
CA ARG A 419 -15.28 -7.53 -10.21
C ARG A 419 -16.62 -8.23 -10.02
N LEU A 420 -16.70 -9.06 -8.99
CA LEU A 420 -17.93 -9.67 -8.50
C LEU A 420 -17.98 -9.53 -6.97
N CYS A 421 -18.86 -8.68 -6.47
CA CYS A 421 -18.95 -8.39 -5.05
C CYS A 421 -20.38 -8.60 -4.56
N ASN A 422 -20.56 -9.40 -3.51
CA ASN A 422 -21.83 -9.50 -2.80
C ASN A 422 -21.61 -9.28 -1.28
N PRO A 423 -21.99 -8.11 -0.73
CA PRO A 423 -21.92 -7.86 0.71
C PRO A 423 -23.08 -8.50 1.50
N SER A 424 -24.01 -9.18 0.84
CA SER A 424 -25.12 -9.86 1.50
C SER A 424 -24.65 -11.07 2.30
N LEU A 425 -25.27 -11.29 3.46
CA LEU A 425 -25.08 -12.51 4.27
C LEU A 425 -25.95 -13.68 3.84
N ASN A 426 -26.95 -13.43 2.98
CA ASN A 426 -27.98 -14.43 2.67
C ASN A 426 -27.74 -15.15 1.34
N ARG A 427 -26.76 -14.70 0.55
CA ARG A 427 -26.50 -15.21 -0.80
C ARG A 427 -25.02 -15.17 -1.12
N SER A 428 -24.55 -16.19 -1.80
CA SER A 428 -23.19 -16.22 -2.34
C SER A 428 -23.05 -15.24 -3.51
N ALA A 429 -21.85 -14.72 -3.72
CA ALA A 429 -21.56 -13.88 -4.88
C ALA A 429 -21.55 -14.69 -6.18
N LEU A 430 -21.12 -15.96 -6.15
CA LEU A 430 -20.99 -16.81 -7.33
C LEU A 430 -21.55 -18.21 -7.08
N VAL A 431 -22.44 -18.64 -7.96
CA VAL A 431 -22.97 -20.01 -8.01
C VAL A 431 -22.89 -20.51 -9.46
N ILE A 432 -22.18 -21.61 -9.69
CA ILE A 432 -22.09 -22.28 -11.00
C ILE A 432 -22.45 -23.74 -10.78
N GLU A 433 -23.66 -24.14 -11.18
CA GLU A 433 -24.19 -25.44 -10.78
C GLU A 433 -24.97 -26.15 -11.89
N SER A 434 -24.83 -27.49 -11.96
CA SER A 434 -25.64 -28.33 -12.84
C SER A 434 -25.57 -27.95 -14.32
N ASN A 435 -24.42 -27.53 -14.84
CA ASN A 435 -24.26 -27.19 -16.25
C ASN A 435 -23.64 -28.36 -17.04
N PRO A 436 -24.43 -29.14 -17.79
CA PRO A 436 -23.99 -30.41 -18.38
C PRO A 436 -22.89 -30.27 -19.45
N ARG A 437 -22.77 -29.09 -20.07
CA ARG A 437 -21.82 -28.84 -21.17
C ARG A 437 -20.70 -27.88 -20.80
N LEU A 438 -20.73 -27.33 -19.59
CA LEU A 438 -19.74 -26.35 -19.15
C LEU A 438 -18.41 -27.06 -18.93
N ASN A 439 -17.37 -26.65 -19.66
CA ASN A 439 -16.04 -27.25 -19.56
C ASN A 439 -14.96 -26.28 -19.06
N SER A 440 -15.28 -24.99 -18.92
CA SER A 440 -14.37 -23.97 -18.41
C SER A 440 -15.11 -22.82 -17.71
N VAL A 441 -14.57 -22.40 -16.57
CA VAL A 441 -14.98 -21.18 -15.84
C VAL A 441 -13.99 -20.03 -16.02
N PHE A 442 -13.10 -20.12 -17.02
CA PHE A 442 -12.04 -19.15 -17.24
C PHE A 442 -12.60 -17.76 -17.57
N LEU A 443 -12.14 -16.76 -16.83
CA LEU A 443 -12.53 -15.36 -16.95
C LEU A 443 -11.25 -14.51 -17.10
N HIS A 444 -10.91 -14.19 -18.35
CA HIS A 444 -9.60 -13.65 -18.73
C HIS A 444 -9.17 -12.41 -17.92
N LYS A 445 -10.06 -11.43 -17.72
CA LYS A 445 -9.74 -10.16 -17.06
C LYS A 445 -9.95 -10.13 -15.55
N LEU A 446 -10.56 -11.16 -14.95
CA LEU A 446 -10.58 -11.31 -13.50
C LEU A 446 -9.17 -11.56 -12.93
N ASN A 447 -8.20 -11.87 -13.79
CA ASN A 447 -6.85 -12.30 -13.41
C ASN A 447 -5.87 -11.15 -13.08
N HIS A 448 -6.27 -9.88 -13.24
CA HIS A 448 -5.36 -8.73 -13.11
C HIS A 448 -5.66 -7.80 -11.93
N THR A 449 -6.67 -8.10 -11.11
CA THR A 449 -7.09 -7.23 -9.98
C THR A 449 -6.86 -7.94 -8.65
N LEU A 450 -6.23 -7.22 -7.70
CA LEU A 450 -5.83 -7.73 -6.37
C LEU A 450 -6.97 -8.42 -5.59
N ARG A 451 -8.23 -8.05 -5.83
CA ARG A 451 -9.40 -8.69 -5.23
C ARG A 451 -10.63 -8.64 -6.15
N PHE A 452 -10.68 -9.59 -7.08
CA PHE A 452 -11.72 -9.63 -8.12
C PHE A 452 -13.06 -10.22 -7.65
N LEU A 453 -13.08 -11.00 -6.56
CA LEU A 453 -14.28 -11.62 -6.02
C LEU A 453 -14.38 -11.37 -4.51
N PHE A 454 -15.57 -10.97 -4.04
CA PHE A 454 -15.88 -10.83 -2.61
C PHE A 454 -17.24 -11.45 -2.31
N SER A 455 -17.28 -12.37 -1.35
CA SER A 455 -18.49 -13.03 -0.87
C SER A 455 -18.36 -13.39 0.61
N ASN A 456 -19.39 -13.08 1.42
CA ASN A 456 -19.43 -13.51 2.82
C ASN A 456 -19.81 -15.00 2.95
N LEU A 457 -20.54 -15.55 1.97
CA LEU A 457 -20.84 -16.98 1.89
C LEU A 457 -19.89 -17.69 0.91
N PRO A 458 -19.61 -19.00 1.09
CA PRO A 458 -18.80 -19.74 0.14
C PRO A 458 -19.34 -19.63 -1.29
N ILE A 459 -18.45 -19.43 -2.26
CA ILE A 459 -18.83 -19.58 -3.67
C ILE A 459 -19.01 -21.06 -3.99
N ARG A 460 -19.97 -21.37 -4.88
CA ARG A 460 -20.31 -22.75 -5.20
C ARG A 460 -20.04 -23.04 -6.67
N ILE A 461 -19.22 -24.05 -6.95
CA ILE A 461 -18.98 -24.57 -8.30
C ILE A 461 -19.19 -26.08 -8.27
N ALA A 462 -20.41 -26.52 -8.55
CA ALA A 462 -20.82 -27.89 -8.28
C ALA A 462 -21.54 -28.58 -9.45
N ASP A 463 -21.40 -29.90 -9.54
CA ASP A 463 -22.21 -30.74 -10.42
C ASP A 463 -22.15 -30.36 -11.91
N ASN A 464 -20.97 -29.95 -12.38
CA ASN A 464 -20.72 -29.67 -13.81
C ASN A 464 -19.87 -30.80 -14.41
N PRO A 465 -20.49 -31.82 -15.07
CA PRO A 465 -19.84 -33.08 -15.39
C PRO A 465 -18.72 -33.00 -16.44
N GLU A 466 -18.66 -31.92 -17.22
CA GLU A 466 -17.58 -31.67 -18.19
C GLU A 466 -16.55 -30.64 -17.71
N LEU A 467 -16.74 -30.03 -16.54
CA LEU A 467 -15.89 -28.97 -16.02
C LEU A 467 -14.63 -29.56 -15.37
N SER A 468 -13.47 -29.15 -15.88
CA SER A 468 -12.18 -29.44 -15.26
C SER A 468 -11.60 -28.18 -14.64
N MET A 469 -11.45 -28.18 -13.31
CA MET A 469 -10.79 -27.12 -12.57
C MET A 469 -9.28 -27.36 -12.48
N SER A 470 -8.46 -26.38 -12.86
CA SER A 470 -7.02 -26.40 -12.64
C SER A 470 -6.65 -25.96 -11.22
N ASP A 471 -5.49 -26.38 -10.72
CA ASP A 471 -5.00 -25.99 -9.39
C ASP A 471 -4.81 -24.46 -9.28
N GLU A 472 -4.39 -23.79 -10.36
CA GLU A 472 -4.26 -22.34 -10.41
C GLU A 472 -5.62 -21.63 -10.26
N GLU A 473 -6.67 -22.12 -10.92
CA GLU A 473 -8.03 -21.60 -10.77
C GLU A 473 -8.54 -21.81 -9.34
N CYS A 474 -8.30 -22.99 -8.77
CA CYS A 474 -8.67 -23.33 -7.40
C CYS A 474 -7.99 -22.42 -6.38
N GLU A 475 -6.67 -22.24 -6.46
CA GLU A 475 -5.94 -21.30 -5.61
C GLU A 475 -6.49 -19.89 -5.73
N ARG A 476 -6.80 -19.45 -6.96
CA ARG A 476 -7.29 -18.09 -7.21
C ARG A 476 -8.65 -17.84 -6.56
N PHE A 477 -9.58 -18.77 -6.67
CA PHE A 477 -10.86 -18.67 -5.98
C PHE A 477 -10.68 -18.72 -4.45
N ASN A 478 -9.85 -19.63 -3.94
CA ASN A 478 -9.56 -19.76 -2.51
C ASN A 478 -8.88 -18.53 -1.89
N ARG A 479 -8.07 -17.78 -2.66
CA ARG A 479 -7.44 -16.53 -2.20
C ARG A 479 -8.45 -15.40 -2.00
N THR A 480 -9.60 -15.44 -2.67
CA THR A 480 -10.55 -14.31 -2.70
C THR A 480 -11.79 -14.53 -1.86
N SER A 481 -12.28 -15.76 -1.76
CA SER A 481 -13.42 -16.14 -0.91
C SER A 481 -13.40 -17.63 -0.57
N PRO A 482 -14.10 -18.06 0.50
CA PRO A 482 -14.30 -19.48 0.76
C PRO A 482 -14.99 -20.16 -0.43
N THR A 483 -14.65 -21.42 -0.71
CA THR A 483 -15.17 -22.16 -1.88
C THR A 483 -15.79 -23.50 -1.49
N ASP A 484 -16.79 -23.91 -2.25
CA ASP A 484 -17.44 -25.23 -2.23
C ASP A 484 -17.44 -25.77 -3.66
N ILE A 485 -16.50 -26.68 -3.96
CA ILE A 485 -16.23 -27.19 -5.31
C ILE A 485 -16.30 -28.72 -5.30
N GLY A 486 -17.30 -29.28 -5.96
CA GLY A 486 -17.57 -30.73 -5.95
C GLY A 486 -18.39 -31.20 -7.14
N GLY A 487 -18.42 -32.51 -7.42
CA GLY A 487 -19.28 -33.05 -8.49
C GLY A 487 -18.89 -32.65 -9.93
N ASN A 488 -17.73 -32.02 -10.13
CA ASN A 488 -17.21 -31.69 -11.47
C ASN A 488 -16.31 -32.80 -12.03
N LYS A 489 -16.03 -32.78 -13.34
CA LYS A 489 -15.11 -33.73 -14.03
C LYS A 489 -13.76 -33.84 -13.34
N GLN A 490 -13.21 -32.68 -12.98
CA GLN A 490 -12.03 -32.56 -12.14
C GLN A 490 -12.29 -31.42 -11.16
N ASN A 491 -12.33 -31.77 -9.87
CA ASN A 491 -12.44 -30.80 -8.79
C ASN A 491 -11.04 -30.34 -8.36
N CYS A 492 -11.00 -29.31 -7.52
CA CYS A 492 -9.78 -28.91 -6.84
C CYS A 492 -9.24 -30.09 -6.06
N GLN A 493 -7.96 -30.43 -6.25
CA GLN A 493 -7.33 -31.41 -5.37
C GLN A 493 -7.38 -30.83 -3.96
N GLY A 494 -7.87 -31.61 -3.00
CA GLY A 494 -8.04 -31.18 -1.63
C GLY A 494 -6.71 -30.73 -1.06
N SER A 495 -6.46 -29.43 -1.09
CA SER A 495 -5.38 -28.82 -0.33
C SER A 495 -5.81 -28.89 1.13
N ASN A 496 -5.53 -30.02 1.77
CA ASN A 496 -5.39 -30.12 3.22
C ASN A 496 -4.13 -29.35 3.67
N THR A 497 -3.98 -28.10 3.22
CA THR A 497 -3.09 -27.14 3.84
C THR A 497 -3.88 -26.44 4.92
N SER A 498 -3.97 -27.11 6.07
CA SER A 498 -3.70 -26.42 7.33
C SER A 498 -2.58 -25.42 7.05
N ARG A 499 -2.75 -24.14 7.43
CA ARG A 499 -1.71 -23.12 7.32
C ARG A 499 -0.39 -23.67 7.85
N ASN A 500 0.46 -24.12 6.95
CA ASN A 500 1.84 -24.49 7.15
C ASN A 500 2.50 -24.12 5.83
N PHE A 501 3.27 -23.03 5.84
CA PHE A 501 4.25 -22.78 4.80
C PHE A 501 5.22 -23.97 4.79
N VAL A 502 4.99 -24.95 3.93
CA VAL A 502 5.99 -25.96 3.61
C VAL A 502 6.93 -25.28 2.62
N ILE A 503 8.04 -24.77 3.14
CA ILE A 503 9.18 -24.40 2.31
C ILE A 503 9.79 -25.72 1.84
N ASP A 504 9.55 -26.09 0.59
CA ASP A 504 10.22 -27.21 -0.03
C ASP A 504 11.71 -26.88 -0.18
N CYS A 505 12.53 -27.61 0.57
CA CYS A 505 13.96 -27.37 0.77
C CYS A 505 14.76 -28.60 0.31
N GLU A 506 14.38 -29.24 -0.79
CA GLU A 506 14.96 -30.54 -1.19
C GLU A 506 16.46 -30.54 -1.56
N HIS A 507 17.15 -29.40 -1.62
CA HIS A 507 18.57 -29.39 -2.02
C HIS A 507 19.48 -28.43 -1.23
N ASN A 508 19.16 -28.11 0.03
CA ASN A 508 20.01 -27.21 0.83
C ASN A 508 20.33 -27.78 2.22
N GLU A 509 21.57 -28.24 2.41
CA GLU A 509 22.08 -28.79 3.69
C GLU A 509 21.92 -27.81 4.88
N ALA A 510 21.90 -26.48 4.62
CA ALA A 510 21.67 -25.48 5.64
C ALA A 510 20.23 -25.48 6.19
N CYS A 511 19.24 -25.89 5.37
CA CYS A 511 17.83 -25.96 5.74
C CYS A 511 17.55 -27.19 6.62
N ASN A 512 18.21 -28.33 6.32
CA ASN A 512 18.10 -29.56 7.11
C ASN A 512 18.70 -29.44 8.53
N SER A 513 19.71 -28.58 8.73
CA SER A 513 20.26 -28.31 10.06
C SER A 513 19.28 -27.56 10.98
N ILE A 514 18.37 -26.77 10.42
CA ILE A 514 17.40 -25.97 11.17
C ILE A 514 16.21 -26.85 11.59
N ILE A 515 15.73 -27.72 10.70
CA ILE A 515 14.64 -28.67 10.98
C ILE A 515 15.04 -29.67 12.08
N ARG A 516 16.30 -30.14 12.10
CA ARG A 516 16.79 -31.01 13.19
C ARG A 516 16.87 -30.33 14.56
N LYS A 517 17.00 -29.00 14.64
CA LYS A 517 16.99 -28.28 15.91
C LYS A 517 15.57 -28.02 16.44
N ILE A 518 14.58 -27.92 15.55
CA ILE A 518 13.16 -27.72 15.91
C ILE A 518 12.54 -29.02 16.46
N LEU A 519 12.92 -30.18 15.91
CA LEU A 519 12.39 -31.49 16.34
C LEU A 519 12.86 -31.96 17.72
N VAL A 520 13.90 -31.36 18.30
CA VAL A 520 14.41 -31.74 19.64
C VAL A 520 13.59 -31.11 20.78
N CYS A 521 12.75 -30.10 20.52
CA CYS A 521 11.93 -29.46 21.54
C CYS A 521 10.55 -30.12 21.76
N ALA A 522 10.17 -31.13 20.97
CA ALA A 522 8.83 -31.74 21.04
C ALA A 522 8.75 -33.04 21.86
N SER A 523 9.81 -33.45 22.57
CA SER A 523 9.76 -34.66 23.39
C SER A 523 10.53 -34.49 24.71
N THR A 524 9.93 -33.82 25.70
CA THR A 524 9.99 -34.20 27.13
C THR A 524 9.13 -33.26 27.98
N SER A 525 8.44 -33.86 28.94
CA SER A 525 7.42 -33.32 29.84
C SER A 525 7.95 -32.41 30.97
N ASN A 526 7.05 -31.50 31.39
CA ASN A 526 6.88 -30.86 32.71
C ASN A 526 7.83 -29.73 33.19
N SER A 527 7.19 -28.56 33.40
CA SER A 527 7.58 -27.35 34.15
C SER A 527 8.37 -26.25 33.40
N PRO A 528 8.19 -24.95 33.79
CA PRO A 528 8.31 -23.81 32.89
C PRO A 528 9.64 -23.07 33.05
N GLU A 529 10.46 -23.00 32.00
CA GLU A 529 11.57 -22.04 31.91
C GLU A 529 11.74 -21.46 30.51
N ILE A 530 12.17 -20.21 30.54
CA ILE A 530 12.40 -19.20 29.50
C ILE A 530 13.21 -19.73 28.30
N CYS A 531 12.77 -19.42 27.09
CA CYS A 531 13.58 -19.53 25.86
C CYS A 531 13.59 -18.21 25.10
N ILE A 532 14.78 -17.62 24.94
CA ILE A 532 15.08 -16.37 24.23
C ILE A 532 15.30 -16.66 22.73
N PRO A 533 14.74 -15.89 21.77
CA PRO A 533 15.07 -16.03 20.36
C PRO A 533 16.01 -14.91 19.88
N LEU A 534 17.33 -15.14 19.86
CA LEU A 534 18.32 -14.19 19.30
C LEU A 534 18.96 -14.65 17.97
N ALA A 535 18.45 -15.70 17.31
CA ALA A 535 19.13 -16.32 16.17
C ALA A 535 18.38 -16.34 14.83
N CYS A 536 17.13 -15.86 14.73
CA CYS A 536 16.37 -15.93 13.48
C CYS A 536 16.59 -14.74 12.52
N ALA A 537 16.91 -13.54 13.03
CA ALA A 537 16.97 -12.34 12.18
C ALA A 537 18.17 -12.30 11.22
N HIS A 538 19.30 -12.97 11.56
CA HIS A 538 20.52 -12.87 10.75
C HIS A 538 20.57 -13.85 9.56
N ALA A 539 19.75 -14.91 9.56
CA ALA A 539 19.73 -15.92 8.51
C ALA A 539 18.81 -15.53 7.33
N TYR A 540 17.74 -14.78 7.58
CA TYR A 540 16.75 -14.39 6.57
C TYR A 540 17.36 -13.47 5.49
N ASN A 541 18.22 -12.54 5.89
CA ASN A 541 18.91 -11.62 4.97
C ASN A 541 19.91 -12.30 4.03
N LYS A 542 20.46 -13.47 4.38
CA LYS A 542 21.37 -14.22 3.50
C LYS A 542 20.64 -15.08 2.45
N CYS A 543 19.42 -15.53 2.72
CA CYS A 543 18.64 -16.34 1.78
C CYS A 543 18.00 -15.50 0.66
N CYS A 544 17.47 -14.31 0.98
CA CYS A 544 16.84 -13.45 -0.03
C CYS A 544 17.86 -12.79 -0.98
N ALA A 545 19.07 -12.47 -0.49
CA ALA A 545 20.11 -11.86 -1.33
C ALA A 545 20.71 -12.82 -2.37
N ARG A 546 20.65 -14.15 -2.16
CA ARG A 546 21.25 -15.14 -3.07
C ARG A 546 20.33 -15.58 -4.21
N LYS A 547 19.01 -15.71 -3.96
CA LYS A 547 18.07 -16.16 -5.00
C LYS A 547 17.84 -15.14 -6.13
N ASN A 548 18.00 -13.84 -5.88
CA ASN A 548 17.82 -12.81 -6.91
C ASN A 548 19.06 -12.55 -7.80
N MET A 549 20.26 -13.05 -7.46
CA MET A 549 21.42 -12.95 -8.35
C MET A 549 21.63 -14.17 -9.25
N GLU A 550 21.25 -15.38 -8.82
CA GLU A 550 21.51 -16.59 -9.62
C GLU A 550 20.53 -16.78 -10.80
N GLY A 551 19.33 -16.19 -10.75
CA GLY A 551 18.39 -16.17 -11.88
C GLY A 551 18.73 -15.15 -12.98
N ILE A 552 19.40 -14.05 -12.61
CA ILE A 552 19.77 -12.97 -13.54
C ILE A 552 21.15 -13.24 -14.19
N LEU A 553 22.07 -13.91 -13.48
CA LEU A 553 23.38 -14.28 -14.02
C LEU A 553 23.38 -15.50 -14.96
N LYS A 554 22.32 -16.33 -14.98
CA LYS A 554 22.17 -17.44 -15.94
C LYS A 554 21.49 -17.05 -17.26
N ALA A 555 20.86 -15.87 -17.32
CA ALA A 555 20.27 -15.35 -18.56
C ALA A 555 21.26 -14.53 -19.40
N TRP A 556 22.48 -14.27 -18.90
CA TRP A 556 23.49 -13.43 -19.57
C TRP A 556 24.80 -14.18 -19.93
N SER A 557 24.93 -15.47 -19.62
CA SER A 557 26.19 -16.20 -19.84
C SER A 557 26.33 -16.91 -21.19
N ASN A 558 25.40 -16.73 -22.14
CA ASN A 558 25.43 -17.41 -23.46
C ASN A 558 25.66 -16.50 -24.67
N VAL A 559 26.25 -15.31 -24.48
CA VAL A 559 26.64 -14.44 -25.59
C VAL A 559 28.03 -13.83 -25.33
N ILE A 560 29.00 -14.24 -26.17
CA ILE A 560 30.34 -13.67 -26.40
C ILE A 560 31.44 -14.09 -25.40
N ALA A 561 32.10 -15.19 -25.74
CA ALA A 561 33.56 -15.24 -25.62
C ALA A 561 34.15 -14.46 -26.81
N TRP A 562 35.15 -13.59 -26.60
CA TRP A 562 36.33 -13.37 -27.45
C TRP A 562 37.28 -12.33 -26.80
N LYS A 563 38.57 -12.47 -27.10
CA LYS A 563 39.75 -11.88 -26.45
C LYS A 563 39.88 -10.35 -26.61
N PHE A 564 40.55 -9.74 -25.63
CA PHE A 564 41.08 -8.37 -25.57
C PHE A 564 41.89 -7.93 -26.80
N ALA A 565 41.65 -6.69 -27.26
CA ALA A 565 42.69 -5.73 -27.66
C ALA A 565 42.13 -4.29 -27.71
N ALA A 566 42.87 -3.35 -27.11
CA ALA A 566 42.53 -1.94 -26.97
C ALA A 566 42.74 -1.11 -28.26
N LYS A 567 41.86 -0.13 -28.50
CA LYS A 567 42.20 1.27 -28.90
C LYS A 567 40.94 2.07 -29.26
N SER A 568 40.76 3.20 -28.58
CA SER A 568 40.19 4.49 -29.05
C SER A 568 39.31 4.51 -30.31
N GLY A 569 38.06 4.96 -30.15
CA GLY A 569 37.27 5.53 -31.26
C GLY A 569 35.76 5.40 -31.08
N LEU A 570 35.05 6.53 -31.13
CA LEU A 570 33.59 6.61 -31.28
C LEU A 570 33.09 5.67 -32.37
N LEU A 571 32.02 4.91 -32.11
CA LEU A 571 31.12 4.43 -33.16
C LEU A 571 29.69 4.30 -32.65
N CYS A 572 28.81 5.09 -33.28
CA CYS A 572 27.36 5.04 -33.14
C CYS A 572 26.83 3.85 -33.96
N ILE A 573 26.05 2.93 -33.37
CA ILE A 573 25.34 1.89 -34.14
C ILE A 573 23.88 1.82 -33.69
N ILE A 574 23.02 2.14 -34.65
CA ILE A 574 21.58 1.88 -34.71
C ILE A 574 21.36 0.37 -34.87
N ILE A 575 20.53 -0.27 -34.02
CA ILE A 575 20.14 -1.68 -34.21
C ILE A 575 18.67 -1.78 -34.63
N ARG A 576 18.49 -2.14 -35.91
CA ARG A 576 17.26 -2.70 -36.49
C ARG A 576 17.00 -4.10 -35.91
N ARG A 577 15.73 -4.38 -35.58
CA ARG A 577 15.23 -5.75 -35.32
C ARG A 577 15.33 -6.59 -36.60
N GLN A 578 15.99 -7.74 -36.54
CA GLN A 578 15.79 -8.86 -37.48
C GLN A 578 15.10 -10.01 -36.75
N ALA A 579 13.92 -10.38 -37.26
CA ALA A 579 13.24 -11.62 -36.93
C ALA A 579 13.81 -12.75 -37.81
N VAL A 580 14.17 -13.88 -37.20
CA VAL A 580 14.53 -15.11 -37.91
C VAL A 580 13.31 -16.02 -37.89
N GLY A 581 12.79 -16.32 -39.07
CA GLY A 581 11.69 -17.25 -39.29
C GLY A 581 12.15 -18.70 -39.51
N HIS A 582 11.19 -19.62 -39.40
CA HIS A 582 11.26 -20.94 -39.99
C HIS A 582 10.29 -21.07 -41.15
N HIS A 583 10.84 -21.54 -42.27
CA HIS A 583 10.23 -21.94 -43.56
C HIS A 583 9.22 -23.09 -43.41
N ARG A 584 8.30 -23.44 -44.35
CA ARG A 584 7.71 -22.87 -45.58
C ARG A 584 6.82 -24.00 -46.18
N MET A 585 5.65 -23.69 -46.73
CA MET A 585 5.03 -24.33 -47.93
C MET A 585 3.76 -23.50 -48.26
N THR A 586 3.88 -22.48 -49.11
CA THR A 586 3.48 -22.43 -50.55
C THR A 586 1.97 -22.54 -50.82
N SER A 587 1.32 -21.41 -51.15
CA SER A 587 0.93 -21.10 -52.54
C SER A 587 0.17 -19.75 -52.67
N ASN A 588 0.62 -18.98 -53.66
CA ASN A 588 -0.07 -18.08 -54.59
C ASN A 588 -0.68 -16.70 -54.17
N PHE A 589 -0.02 -15.65 -54.71
CA PHE A 589 -0.51 -14.49 -55.51
C PHE A 589 -1.81 -13.77 -55.06
N THR A 590 -1.95 -12.44 -54.91
CA THR A 590 -1.30 -11.20 -55.40
C THR A 590 -1.74 -10.03 -54.48
N PRO A 591 -0.99 -8.91 -54.38
CA PRO A 591 -1.40 -7.72 -53.62
C PRO A 591 -2.14 -6.70 -54.50
N TYR A 592 -3.10 -5.98 -53.92
CA TYR A 592 -3.68 -4.75 -54.46
C TYR A 592 -3.15 -3.58 -53.61
N ILE A 593 -2.54 -2.60 -54.28
CA ILE A 593 -2.22 -1.26 -53.79
C ILE A 593 -3.24 -0.32 -54.45
N ASP A 594 -3.73 0.67 -53.70
CA ASP A 594 -3.99 2.07 -54.12
C ASP A 594 -4.86 2.69 -53.02
N GLU A 595 -4.32 3.63 -52.25
CA GLU A 595 -4.19 5.07 -52.52
C GLU A 595 -5.38 5.84 -51.93
N ASP A 596 -5.00 6.89 -51.19
CA ASP A 596 -5.69 8.16 -50.97
C ASP A 596 -7.09 8.20 -50.33
N ASP A 597 -7.20 8.93 -49.21
CA ASP A 597 -7.62 10.33 -49.33
C ASP A 597 -7.48 11.11 -48.02
N GLU A 598 -7.00 12.33 -48.17
CA GLU A 598 -6.92 13.41 -47.20
C GLU A 598 -8.33 13.95 -46.83
N ASN A 599 -8.58 14.11 -45.53
CA ASN A 599 -9.12 15.34 -44.90
C ASN A 599 -9.21 15.19 -43.38
#